data_AF-U7Q9N4-F1
#
_entry.id   AF-U7Q9N4-F1
#
_cell.length_a   1.000
_cell.length_b   1.000
_cell.length_c   1.000
_cell.angle_alpha   90.00
_cell.angle_beta   90.00
_cell.angle_gamma   90.00
#
_symmetry.space_group_name_H-M   'P 1'
#
loop_
_entity.id
_entity.type
_entity.pdbx_description
1 polymer ?
#
loop_
_entity_poly.entity_id
_entity_poly.type
_entity_poly.pdbx_seq_one_letter_code
_entity_poly.pdbx_strand_id
1 'polypeptide(L)'
;PQVQRFIEDLIIEVVIKYDVDGIQFDDNFGMPIELGYDWYTRKIYKQEHEGKLPPNNPADPEWMQWRADKITAFMKTLHDQIKAVKPDCLISLAPNPREFAYNESLQDWETWVKQGLIEELILQVYRDSPKAFLSELDDPAIRELRGKIPVGIGILSGTMGHPVEIEQIQQQVQDVRDHNFQGMSFFYWETLWSYFTPDAPRERRRVFEILFSPSPS
;
A
#
# COMPACT_ATOMS: atom_id res chain seq x y z
N PRO A 1 10.18 20.98 3.24
CA PRO A 1 8.97 21.75 3.62
C PRO A 1 8.04 22.08 2.44
N GLN A 2 8.54 22.67 1.34
CA GLN A 2 7.68 23.09 0.21
C GLN A 2 7.00 21.91 -0.50
N VAL A 3 7.72 20.79 -0.70
CA VAL A 3 7.16 19.57 -1.32
C VAL A 3 6.05 18.95 -0.46
N GLN A 4 6.29 18.82 0.85
CA GLN A 4 5.28 18.33 1.80
C GLN A 4 4.01 19.19 1.77
N ARG A 5 4.17 20.51 1.80
CA ARG A 5 3.05 21.44 1.72
C ARG A 5 2.29 21.33 0.41
N PHE A 6 3.00 21.19 -0.72
CA PHE A 6 2.36 20.98 -2.01
C PHE A 6 1.52 19.69 -2.05
N ILE A 7 2.03 18.59 -1.50
CA ILE A 7 1.30 17.32 -1.40
C ILE A 7 0.07 17.46 -0.49
N GLU A 8 0.24 18.09 0.68
CA GLU A 8 -0.85 18.40 1.61
C GLU A 8 -1.93 19.24 0.94
N ASP A 9 -1.57 20.36 0.32
CA ASP A 9 -2.49 21.27 -0.37
C ASP A 9 -3.27 20.53 -1.48
N LEU A 10 -2.60 19.65 -2.24
CA LEU A 10 -3.25 18.84 -3.29
C LEU A 10 -4.29 17.89 -2.70
N ILE A 11 -3.95 17.16 -1.64
CA ILE A 11 -4.86 16.21 -0.99
C ILE A 11 -6.05 16.95 -0.38
N ILE A 12 -5.80 18.03 0.35
CA ILE A 12 -6.85 18.83 0.99
C ILE A 12 -7.74 19.51 -0.05
N GLU A 13 -7.19 19.97 -1.17
CA GLU A 13 -7.99 20.43 -2.29
C GLU A 13 -8.96 19.34 -2.79
N VAL A 14 -8.49 18.10 -2.97
CA VAL A 14 -9.34 16.99 -3.42
C VAL A 14 -10.47 16.73 -2.41
N VAL A 15 -10.12 16.61 -1.12
CA VAL A 15 -11.08 16.32 -0.04
C VAL A 15 -12.15 17.42 0.10
N ILE A 16 -11.79 18.69 -0.11
CA ILE A 16 -12.71 19.82 0.01
C ILE A 16 -13.56 20.01 -1.25
N LYS A 17 -12.98 19.88 -2.45
CA LYS A 17 -13.65 20.27 -3.70
C LYS A 17 -14.46 19.15 -4.33
N TYR A 18 -14.20 17.90 -3.99
CA TYR A 18 -14.86 16.75 -4.61
C TYR A 18 -15.59 15.90 -3.56
N ASP A 19 -16.71 15.32 -3.97
CA ASP A 19 -17.48 14.41 -3.14
C ASP A 19 -16.85 13.01 -3.16
N VAL A 20 -15.76 12.86 -2.40
CA VAL A 20 -15.02 11.59 -2.24
C VAL A 20 -15.27 11.00 -0.87
N ASP A 21 -15.47 9.69 -0.77
CA ASP A 21 -15.62 8.99 0.51
C ASP A 21 -14.29 8.86 1.27
N GLY A 22 -13.17 8.92 0.55
CA GLY A 22 -11.85 8.71 1.12
C GLY A 22 -10.69 9.08 0.20
N ILE A 23 -9.48 8.98 0.75
CA ILE A 23 -8.21 9.08 0.05
C ILE A 23 -7.47 7.76 0.25
N GLN A 24 -6.98 7.18 -0.85
CA GLN A 24 -6.09 6.01 -0.81
C GLN A 24 -4.67 6.43 -1.19
N PHE A 25 -3.72 6.22 -0.28
CA PHE A 25 -2.30 6.34 -0.57
C PHE A 25 -1.77 5.06 -1.23
N ASP A 26 -0.78 5.18 -2.11
CA ASP A 26 -0.19 4.04 -2.81
C ASP A 26 1.10 3.54 -2.14
N ASP A 27 1.69 2.51 -2.74
CA ASP A 27 2.95 1.91 -2.32
C ASP A 27 4.18 2.80 -2.57
N ASN A 28 4.00 3.93 -3.28
CA ASN A 28 5.04 4.95 -3.48
C ASN A 28 4.96 6.08 -2.46
N PHE A 29 3.99 6.07 -1.54
CA PHE A 29 3.97 6.98 -0.39
C PHE A 29 5.04 6.58 0.63
N GLY A 30 6.29 6.76 0.24
CA GLY A 30 7.51 6.33 0.90
C GLY A 30 8.73 6.96 0.22
N MET A 31 9.91 6.42 0.48
CA MET A 31 11.15 6.84 -0.16
C MET A 31 12.13 5.67 -0.28
N PRO A 32 12.65 5.38 -1.48
CA PRO A 32 13.67 4.36 -1.67
C PRO A 32 14.84 4.49 -0.68
N ILE A 33 15.31 3.38 -0.11
CA ILE A 33 16.33 3.42 0.96
C ILE A 33 17.66 4.02 0.51
N GLU A 34 17.94 4.07 -0.79
CA GLU A 34 19.13 4.69 -1.38
C GLU A 34 19.08 6.23 -1.36
N LEU A 35 17.91 6.83 -1.11
CA LEU A 35 17.70 8.28 -1.16
C LEU A 35 17.83 8.95 0.22
N GLY A 36 17.62 10.27 0.30
CA GLY A 36 17.73 11.04 1.54
C GLY A 36 19.16 11.51 1.89
N TYR A 37 20.10 11.40 0.96
CA TYR A 37 21.49 11.88 1.10
C TYR A 37 21.72 13.29 0.54
N ASP A 38 20.66 14.01 0.17
CA ASP A 38 20.75 15.40 -0.26
C ASP A 38 21.20 16.33 0.89
N TRP A 39 21.64 17.53 0.53
CA TRP A 39 22.19 18.48 1.51
C TRP A 39 21.19 18.83 2.62
N TYR A 40 19.89 18.90 2.32
CA TYR A 40 18.86 19.33 3.25
C TYR A 40 18.59 18.24 4.27
N THR A 41 18.37 17.01 3.81
CA THR A 41 18.13 15.86 4.69
C THR A 41 19.34 15.56 5.59
N ARG A 42 20.56 15.59 5.02
CA ARG A 42 21.80 15.41 5.80
C ARG A 42 21.99 16.50 6.86
N LYS A 43 21.59 17.75 6.56
CA LYS A 43 21.66 18.86 7.52
C LYS A 43 20.74 18.62 8.72
N ILE A 44 19.51 18.16 8.49
CA ILE A 44 18.56 17.85 9.57
C ILE A 44 19.09 16.68 10.41
N TYR A 45 19.50 15.57 9.77
CA TYR A 45 20.05 14.43 10.49
C TYR A 45 21.22 14.86 11.39
N LYS A 46 22.14 15.67 10.86
CA LYS A 46 23.27 16.21 11.61
C LYS A 46 22.85 17.04 12.82
N GLN A 47 21.80 17.84 12.69
CA GLN A 47 21.27 18.65 13.79
C GLN A 47 20.65 17.77 14.89
N GLU A 48 20.01 16.67 14.52
CA GLU A 48 19.33 15.76 15.44
C GLU A 48 20.25 14.69 16.05
N HIS A 49 21.48 14.52 15.53
CA HIS A 49 22.45 13.52 15.98
C HIS A 49 23.79 14.13 16.42
N GLU A 50 23.73 15.26 17.14
CA GLU A 50 24.91 15.87 17.78
C GLU A 50 26.09 16.15 16.80
N GLY A 51 25.78 16.47 15.55
CA GLY A 51 26.80 16.74 14.54
C GLY A 51 27.27 15.53 13.74
N LYS A 52 26.77 14.32 14.01
CA LYS A 52 27.08 13.12 13.21
C LYS A 52 26.46 13.20 11.81
N LEU A 53 27.15 12.67 10.82
CA LEU A 53 26.61 12.54 9.46
C LEU A 53 25.87 11.20 9.34
N PRO A 54 24.88 11.08 8.44
CA PRO A 54 24.23 9.79 8.22
C PRO A 54 25.25 8.76 7.71
N PRO A 55 25.05 7.48 8.05
CA PRO A 55 25.91 6.40 7.61
C PRO A 55 25.86 6.25 6.08
N ASN A 56 26.96 5.80 5.48
CA ASN A 56 27.03 5.56 4.03
C ASN A 56 26.22 4.33 3.60
N ASN A 57 25.89 3.44 4.53
CA ASN A 57 25.05 2.28 4.26
C ASN A 57 23.57 2.72 4.28
N PRO A 58 22.85 2.67 3.15
CA PRO A 58 21.42 3.01 3.11
C PRO A 58 20.55 2.08 3.96
N ALA A 59 21.01 0.84 4.19
CA ALA A 59 20.33 -0.16 5.00
C ALA A 59 20.78 -0.15 6.49
N ASP A 60 21.46 0.92 6.93
CA ASP A 60 21.75 1.09 8.35
C ASP A 60 20.44 1.25 9.15
N PRO A 61 20.19 0.43 10.19
CA PRO A 61 18.90 0.42 10.88
C PRO A 61 18.51 1.76 11.52
N GLU A 62 19.47 2.50 12.09
CA GLU A 62 19.20 3.81 12.72
C GLU A 62 18.82 4.83 11.65
N TRP A 63 19.51 4.79 10.51
CA TRP A 63 19.24 5.69 9.38
C TRP A 63 17.92 5.39 8.67
N MET A 64 17.57 4.12 8.51
CA MET A 64 16.26 3.71 8.00
C MET A 64 15.15 4.17 8.95
N GLN A 65 15.25 3.83 10.23
CA GLN A 65 14.25 4.18 11.23
C GLN A 65 14.04 5.70 11.29
N TRP A 66 15.12 6.48 11.36
CA TRP A 66 15.02 7.93 11.44
C TRP A 66 14.28 8.53 10.23
N ARG A 67 14.53 8.04 9.02
CA ARG A 67 13.82 8.52 7.82
C ARG A 67 12.37 8.03 7.80
N ALA A 68 12.11 6.78 8.16
CA ALA A 68 10.75 6.25 8.30
C ALA A 68 9.93 7.06 9.32
N ASP A 69 10.54 7.49 10.43
CA ASP A 69 9.91 8.37 11.42
C ASP A 69 9.54 9.75 10.83
N LYS A 70 10.36 10.31 9.93
CA LYS A 70 10.02 11.55 9.21
C LYS A 70 8.82 11.36 8.28
N ILE A 71 8.73 10.23 7.59
CA ILE A 71 7.60 9.90 6.71
C ILE A 71 6.34 9.70 7.58
N THR A 72 6.45 8.97 8.68
CA THR A 72 5.37 8.78 9.67
C THR A 72 4.85 10.10 10.23
N ALA A 73 5.75 11.03 10.60
CA ALA A 73 5.36 12.35 11.07
C ALA A 73 4.60 13.16 9.99
N PHE A 74 4.97 13.01 8.72
CA PHE A 74 4.24 13.63 7.62
C PHE A 74 2.89 12.97 7.38
N MET A 75 2.81 11.63 7.42
CA MET A 75 1.54 10.90 7.34
C MET A 75 0.58 11.33 8.44
N LYS A 76 1.07 11.52 9.67
CA LYS A 76 0.28 12.07 10.78
C LYS A 76 -0.24 13.49 10.46
N THR A 77 0.60 14.34 9.89
CA THR A 77 0.19 15.69 9.47
C THR A 77 -0.95 15.61 8.44
N LEU A 78 -0.82 14.75 7.42
CA LEU A 78 -1.87 14.56 6.41
C LEU A 78 -3.16 14.02 7.03
N HIS A 79 -3.07 13.01 7.88
CA HIS A 79 -4.22 12.48 8.61
C HIS A 79 -4.96 13.60 9.37
N ASP A 80 -4.25 14.37 10.19
CA ASP A 80 -4.86 15.41 11.03
C ASP A 80 -5.51 16.50 10.17
N GLN A 81 -4.89 16.89 9.04
CA GLN A 81 -5.46 17.87 8.12
C GLN A 81 -6.70 17.35 7.39
N ILE A 82 -6.67 16.10 6.90
CA ILE A 82 -7.82 15.46 6.23
C ILE A 82 -9.00 15.39 7.22
N LYS A 83 -8.76 14.89 8.43
CA LYS A 83 -9.80 14.75 9.47
C LYS A 83 -10.31 16.10 9.96
N ALA A 84 -9.49 17.16 9.94
CA ALA A 84 -9.93 18.50 10.29
C ALA A 84 -10.93 19.09 9.27
N VAL A 85 -10.77 18.78 7.98
CA VAL A 85 -11.64 19.32 6.92
C VAL A 85 -12.84 18.41 6.61
N LYS A 86 -12.67 17.09 6.73
CA LYS A 86 -13.72 16.08 6.51
C LYS A 86 -13.50 14.90 7.48
N PRO A 87 -14.08 14.94 8.70
CA PRO A 87 -13.87 13.92 9.73
C PRO A 87 -14.20 12.48 9.29
N ASP A 88 -15.23 12.33 8.45
CA ASP A 88 -15.68 11.02 7.96
C ASP A 88 -14.93 10.55 6.69
N CYS A 89 -13.93 11.30 6.21
CA CYS A 89 -13.12 10.90 5.06
C CYS A 89 -12.26 9.69 5.43
N LEU A 90 -12.47 8.56 4.77
CA LEU A 90 -11.68 7.34 4.96
C LEU A 90 -10.24 7.56 4.50
N ILE A 91 -9.27 7.13 5.31
CA ILE A 91 -7.85 7.13 4.94
C ILE A 91 -7.40 5.69 4.70
N SER A 92 -7.24 5.32 3.43
CA SER A 92 -6.82 3.99 2.98
C SER A 92 -5.37 3.99 2.51
N LEU A 93 -4.74 2.82 2.53
CA LEU A 93 -3.40 2.60 1.98
C LEU A 93 -3.37 1.28 1.20
N ALA A 94 -2.76 1.29 0.03
CA ALA A 94 -2.47 0.08 -0.74
C ALA A 94 -0.97 -0.19 -0.79
N PRO A 95 -0.36 -0.82 0.23
CA PRO A 95 1.09 -1.00 0.29
C PRO A 95 1.52 -2.37 -0.23
N ASN A 96 2.83 -2.51 -0.45
CA ASN A 96 3.48 -3.81 -0.56
C ASN A 96 3.52 -4.55 0.80
N PRO A 97 3.81 -5.87 0.82
CA PRO A 97 4.03 -6.60 2.06
C PRO A 97 5.11 -5.98 2.94
N ARG A 98 4.94 -6.15 4.25
CA ARG A 98 5.56 -5.31 5.28
C ARG A 98 7.06 -5.18 5.14
N GLU A 99 7.74 -6.32 5.02
CA GLU A 99 9.20 -6.36 4.93
C GLU A 99 9.69 -5.63 3.67
N PHE A 100 9.02 -5.83 2.54
CA PHE A 100 9.37 -5.14 1.30
C PHE A 100 9.10 -3.63 1.39
N ALA A 101 7.91 -3.24 1.87
CA ALA A 101 7.54 -1.83 1.99
C ALA A 101 8.55 -1.05 2.85
N TYR A 102 8.96 -1.61 3.99
CA TYR A 102 9.95 -0.97 4.86
C TYR A 102 11.37 -1.01 4.30
N ASN A 103 11.83 -2.18 3.84
CA ASN A 103 13.21 -2.38 3.42
C ASN A 103 13.54 -1.74 2.07
N GLU A 104 12.54 -1.52 1.21
CA GLU A 104 12.75 -0.89 -0.09
C GLU A 104 12.35 0.58 -0.07
N SER A 105 11.31 0.95 0.67
CA SER A 105 10.69 2.29 0.56
C SER A 105 10.46 3.01 1.89
N LEU A 106 10.96 2.51 3.02
CA LEU A 106 10.79 3.12 4.35
C LEU A 106 9.33 3.34 4.76
N GLN A 107 8.39 2.65 4.10
CA GLN A 107 6.95 2.78 4.34
C GLN A 107 6.56 1.89 5.53
N ASP A 108 6.63 2.44 6.74
CA ASP A 108 6.27 1.75 7.99
C ASP A 108 4.76 1.75 8.23
N TRP A 109 4.03 1.11 7.33
CA TRP A 109 2.57 1.10 7.38
C TRP A 109 2.00 0.34 8.59
N GLU A 110 2.72 -0.64 9.15
CA GLU A 110 2.26 -1.36 10.35
C GLU A 110 2.13 -0.40 11.53
N THR A 111 3.13 0.47 11.71
CA THR A 111 3.10 1.55 12.70
C THR A 111 1.97 2.54 12.42
N TRP A 112 1.71 2.90 11.15
CA TRP A 112 0.65 3.83 10.80
C TRP A 112 -0.74 3.29 11.14
N VAL A 113 -1.02 2.01 10.86
CA VAL A 113 -2.26 1.36 11.29
C VAL A 113 -2.35 1.32 12.82
N LYS A 114 -1.27 0.95 13.51
CA LYS A 114 -1.25 0.89 14.99
C LYS A 114 -1.48 2.25 15.66
N GLN A 115 -1.09 3.35 15.00
CA GLN A 115 -1.35 4.71 15.44
C GLN A 115 -2.74 5.24 15.04
N GLY A 116 -3.53 4.48 14.27
CA GLY A 116 -4.83 4.90 13.76
C GLY A 116 -4.76 5.93 12.64
N LEU A 117 -3.62 6.03 11.94
CA LEU A 117 -3.45 6.95 10.80
C LEU A 117 -4.06 6.40 9.51
N ILE A 118 -4.21 5.08 9.43
CA ILE A 118 -4.78 4.34 8.30
C ILE A 118 -5.97 3.54 8.81
N GLU A 119 -7.09 3.64 8.11
CA GLU A 119 -8.40 3.08 8.45
C GLU A 119 -8.80 1.91 7.54
N GLU A 120 -8.13 1.73 6.41
CA GLU A 120 -8.29 0.58 5.50
C GLU A 120 -6.94 0.23 4.87
N LEU A 121 -6.69 -1.07 4.69
CA LEU A 121 -5.47 -1.58 4.05
C LEU A 121 -5.80 -2.49 2.86
N ILE A 122 -5.23 -2.21 1.69
CA ILE A 122 -5.31 -3.09 0.50
C ILE A 122 -3.91 -3.63 0.20
N LEU A 123 -3.56 -4.75 0.84
CA LEU A 123 -2.21 -5.32 0.75
C LEU A 123 -1.94 -5.88 -0.66
N GLN A 124 -0.95 -5.33 -1.37
CA GLN A 124 -0.60 -5.72 -2.73
C GLN A 124 0.23 -7.02 -2.74
N VAL A 125 -0.43 -8.19 -2.75
CA VAL A 125 0.25 -9.50 -2.69
C VAL A 125 0.54 -10.01 -4.10
N TYR A 126 1.56 -9.44 -4.74
CA TYR A 126 1.96 -9.80 -6.10
C TYR A 126 3.02 -10.90 -6.06
N ARG A 127 2.56 -12.14 -5.87
CA ARG A 127 3.41 -13.34 -5.80
C ARG A 127 2.92 -14.36 -6.81
N ASP A 128 3.83 -14.87 -7.64
CA ASP A 128 3.53 -15.92 -8.63
C ASP A 128 3.41 -17.30 -7.99
N SER A 129 4.17 -17.54 -6.92
CA SER A 129 4.15 -18.82 -6.20
C SER A 129 2.96 -18.89 -5.24
N PRO A 130 2.10 -19.93 -5.30
CA PRO A 130 1.01 -20.12 -4.35
C PRO A 130 1.50 -20.16 -2.89
N LYS A 131 2.65 -20.80 -2.64
CA LYS A 131 3.25 -20.84 -1.31
C LYS A 131 3.67 -19.46 -0.83
N ALA A 132 4.25 -18.64 -1.71
CA ALA A 132 4.66 -17.29 -1.35
C ALA A 132 3.43 -16.39 -1.11
N PHE A 133 2.40 -16.51 -1.95
CA PHE A 133 1.13 -15.81 -1.77
C PHE A 133 0.53 -16.13 -0.39
N LEU A 134 0.32 -17.41 -0.08
CA LEU A 134 -0.23 -17.85 1.21
C LEU A 134 0.60 -17.38 2.41
N SER A 135 1.94 -17.35 2.29
CA SER A 135 2.80 -16.87 3.35
C SER A 135 2.56 -15.41 3.72
N GLU A 136 2.22 -14.55 2.75
CA GLU A 136 1.92 -13.14 3.00
C GLU A 136 0.54 -12.97 3.65
N LEU A 137 -0.42 -13.82 3.27
CA LEU A 137 -1.77 -13.87 3.87
C LEU A 137 -1.72 -14.34 5.33
N ASP A 138 -0.78 -15.23 5.64
CA ASP A 138 -0.58 -15.82 6.97
C ASP A 138 0.31 -15.02 7.91
N ASP A 139 0.83 -13.85 7.48
CA ASP A 139 1.68 -13.00 8.30
C ASP A 139 0.95 -12.65 9.64
N PRO A 140 1.59 -12.92 10.81
CA PRO A 140 1.00 -12.62 12.11
C PRO A 140 0.59 -11.15 12.28
N ALA A 141 1.32 -10.20 11.70
CA ALA A 141 0.99 -8.78 11.73
C ALA A 141 -0.32 -8.52 10.96
N ILE A 142 -0.51 -9.14 9.79
CA ILE A 142 -1.75 -9.03 9.02
C ILE A 142 -2.94 -9.59 9.81
N ARG A 143 -2.76 -10.73 10.49
CA ARG A 143 -3.79 -11.30 11.37
C ARG A 143 -4.14 -10.36 12.53
N GLU A 144 -3.16 -9.71 13.14
CA GLU A 144 -3.39 -8.71 14.20
C GLU A 144 -4.19 -7.51 13.68
N LEU A 145 -3.81 -6.96 12.52
CA LEU A 145 -4.40 -5.74 11.98
C LEU A 145 -5.82 -5.94 11.44
N ARG A 146 -6.15 -7.14 10.97
CA ARG A 146 -7.52 -7.52 10.57
C ARG A 146 -8.53 -7.45 11.71
N GLY A 147 -8.08 -7.50 12.96
CA GLY A 147 -8.92 -7.25 14.13
C GLY A 147 -9.15 -5.76 14.43
N LYS A 148 -8.46 -4.85 13.73
CA LYS A 148 -8.48 -3.40 13.97
C LYS A 148 -9.13 -2.61 12.83
N ILE A 149 -8.78 -2.95 11.59
CA ILE A 149 -9.28 -2.27 10.39
C ILE A 149 -9.68 -3.28 9.31
N PRO A 150 -10.51 -2.90 8.33
CA PRO A 150 -10.68 -3.65 7.10
C PRO A 150 -9.34 -3.85 6.38
N VAL A 151 -9.03 -5.11 6.06
CA VAL A 151 -7.89 -5.48 5.22
C VAL A 151 -8.39 -6.29 4.03
N GLY A 152 -8.12 -5.77 2.83
CA GLY A 152 -8.29 -6.47 1.58
C GLY A 152 -6.96 -6.87 0.95
N ILE A 153 -7.01 -7.75 -0.04
CA ILE A 153 -5.84 -8.18 -0.81
C ILE A 153 -5.91 -7.64 -2.23
N GLY A 154 -4.89 -6.92 -2.66
CA GLY A 154 -4.63 -6.57 -4.05
C GLY A 154 -4.04 -7.78 -4.80
N ILE A 155 -4.75 -8.26 -5.81
CA ILE A 155 -4.36 -9.38 -6.68
C ILE A 155 -3.86 -8.83 -8.02
N LEU A 156 -2.69 -9.30 -8.44
CA LEU A 156 -2.15 -8.96 -9.76
C LEU A 156 -2.87 -9.78 -10.85
N SER A 157 -3.68 -9.10 -11.65
CA SER A 157 -4.27 -9.62 -12.89
C SER A 157 -3.29 -9.61 -14.08
N GLY A 158 -2.13 -8.97 -13.94
CA GLY A 158 -1.00 -9.03 -14.88
C GLY A 158 -0.52 -7.65 -15.33
N THR A 159 0.56 -7.64 -16.11
CA THR A 159 1.09 -6.45 -16.80
C THR A 159 1.38 -6.78 -18.26
N MET A 160 1.65 -5.76 -19.09
CA MET A 160 2.00 -5.95 -20.51
C MET A 160 3.17 -6.92 -20.76
N GLY A 161 4.15 -6.97 -19.84
CA GLY A 161 5.32 -7.86 -19.94
C GLY A 161 5.19 -9.16 -19.15
N HIS A 162 4.23 -9.24 -18.24
CA HIS A 162 4.03 -10.37 -17.33
C HIS A 162 2.53 -10.65 -17.19
N PRO A 163 1.93 -11.33 -18.18
CA PRO A 163 0.54 -11.72 -18.11
C PRO A 163 0.33 -12.78 -17.00
N VAL A 164 -0.85 -12.79 -16.38
CA VAL A 164 -1.22 -13.77 -15.34
C VAL A 164 -2.42 -14.57 -15.83
N GLU A 165 -2.27 -15.91 -15.82
CA GLU A 165 -3.31 -16.89 -16.18
C GLU A 165 -4.55 -16.72 -15.31
N ILE A 166 -5.75 -16.93 -15.89
CA ILE A 166 -6.99 -16.74 -15.14
C ILE A 166 -7.14 -17.75 -14.01
N GLU A 167 -6.63 -18.97 -14.15
CA GLU A 167 -6.69 -20.00 -13.10
C GLU A 167 -5.89 -19.59 -11.86
N GLN A 168 -4.73 -18.93 -12.05
CA GLN A 168 -3.95 -18.41 -10.93
C GLN A 168 -4.75 -17.35 -10.16
N ILE A 169 -5.42 -16.45 -10.86
CA ILE A 169 -6.26 -15.41 -10.25
C ILE A 169 -7.44 -16.05 -9.51
N GLN A 170 -8.11 -17.03 -10.11
CA GLN A 170 -9.20 -17.76 -9.45
C GLN A 170 -8.74 -18.45 -8.17
N GLN A 171 -7.56 -19.08 -8.19
CA GLN A 171 -6.98 -19.71 -7.00
C GLN A 171 -6.67 -18.67 -5.92
N GLN A 172 -6.02 -17.56 -6.27
CA GLN A 172 -5.73 -16.48 -5.32
C GLN A 172 -7.01 -15.88 -4.73
N VAL A 173 -8.07 -15.72 -5.52
CA VAL A 173 -9.38 -15.27 -5.02
C VAL A 173 -9.98 -16.27 -4.04
N GLN A 174 -9.90 -17.56 -4.34
CA GLN A 174 -10.37 -18.60 -3.43
C GLN A 174 -9.56 -18.59 -2.12
N ASP A 175 -8.23 -18.48 -2.21
CA ASP A 175 -7.36 -18.39 -1.04
C ASP A 175 -7.73 -17.18 -0.17
N VAL A 176 -7.93 -15.99 -0.77
CA VAL A 176 -8.34 -14.78 -0.02
C VAL A 176 -9.69 -14.98 0.69
N ARG A 177 -10.65 -15.66 0.04
CA ARG A 177 -11.96 -15.99 0.64
C ARG A 177 -11.82 -16.99 1.78
N ASP A 178 -11.04 -18.05 1.60
CA ASP A 178 -10.82 -19.09 2.62
C ASP A 178 -10.10 -18.52 3.86
N HIS A 179 -9.28 -17.48 3.67
CA HIS A 179 -8.65 -16.74 4.76
C HIS A 179 -9.54 -15.65 5.35
N ASN A 180 -10.78 -15.49 4.89
CA ASN A 180 -11.81 -14.56 5.40
C ASN A 180 -11.42 -13.07 5.35
N PHE A 181 -10.57 -12.64 4.41
CA PHE A 181 -10.26 -11.20 4.25
C PHE A 181 -11.54 -10.41 3.90
N GLN A 182 -11.61 -9.14 4.30
CA GLN A 182 -12.82 -8.34 4.14
C GLN A 182 -13.07 -7.92 2.67
N GLY A 183 -12.06 -8.01 1.82
CA GLY A 183 -12.20 -7.70 0.40
C GLY A 183 -10.99 -8.08 -0.44
N MET A 184 -11.09 -7.79 -1.72
CA MET A 184 -10.01 -7.92 -2.68
C MET A 184 -10.11 -6.84 -3.74
N SER A 185 -8.97 -6.44 -4.28
CA SER A 185 -8.84 -5.53 -5.42
C SER A 185 -8.02 -6.20 -6.50
N PHE A 186 -8.13 -5.74 -7.74
CA PHE A 186 -7.38 -6.29 -8.86
C PHE A 186 -6.59 -5.19 -9.57
N PHE A 187 -5.30 -5.45 -9.80
CA PHE A 187 -4.39 -4.55 -10.50
C PHE A 187 -3.70 -5.30 -11.65
N TYR A 188 -3.44 -4.75 -12.83
CA TYR A 188 -3.89 -3.46 -13.33
C TYR A 188 -5.17 -3.61 -14.17
N TRP A 189 -5.90 -2.53 -14.31
CA TRP A 189 -7.14 -2.51 -15.10
C TRP A 189 -6.97 -3.06 -16.52
N GLU A 190 -5.84 -2.77 -17.14
CA GLU A 190 -5.52 -3.16 -18.51
C GLU A 190 -5.52 -4.68 -18.69
N THR A 191 -5.16 -5.46 -17.68
CA THR A 191 -5.08 -6.93 -17.77
C THR A 191 -6.27 -7.63 -17.15
N LEU A 192 -7.24 -6.90 -16.59
CA LEU A 192 -8.54 -7.46 -16.20
C LEU A 192 -9.33 -7.97 -17.40
N TRP A 193 -9.38 -7.21 -18.50
CA TRP A 193 -10.30 -7.50 -19.63
C TRP A 193 -9.68 -7.42 -21.04
N SER A 194 -8.35 -7.30 -21.15
CA SER A 194 -7.70 -7.13 -22.46
C SER A 194 -7.42 -8.42 -23.21
N TYR A 195 -6.90 -8.24 -24.42
CA TYR A 195 -6.36 -9.27 -25.31
C TYR A 195 -4.89 -9.58 -25.03
N PHE A 196 -4.28 -8.94 -24.02
CA PHE A 196 -2.86 -9.07 -23.67
C PHE A 196 -2.66 -10.11 -22.55
N THR A 197 -3.57 -11.07 -22.46
CA THR A 197 -3.57 -12.15 -21.46
C THR A 197 -3.45 -13.49 -22.17
N PRO A 198 -3.01 -14.55 -21.47
CA PRO A 198 -2.80 -15.85 -22.09
C PRO A 198 -4.15 -16.50 -22.46
N ASP A 199 -5.19 -16.20 -21.67
CA ASP A 199 -6.56 -16.68 -21.85
C ASP A 199 -7.31 -15.92 -22.96
N ALA A 200 -8.35 -16.55 -23.50
CA ALA A 200 -9.28 -15.88 -24.40
C ALA A 200 -10.03 -14.75 -23.66
N PRO A 201 -10.11 -13.51 -24.18
CA PRO A 201 -10.70 -12.39 -23.43
C PRO A 201 -12.18 -12.56 -23.05
N ARG A 202 -12.93 -13.36 -23.81
CA ARG A 202 -14.32 -13.71 -23.47
C ARG A 202 -14.41 -14.59 -22.23
N GLU A 203 -13.51 -15.55 -22.11
CA GLU A 203 -13.43 -16.46 -20.96
C GLU A 203 -13.03 -15.67 -19.72
N ARG A 204 -11.96 -14.89 -19.81
CA ARG A 204 -11.48 -14.05 -18.72
C ARG A 204 -12.54 -13.10 -18.17
N ARG A 205 -13.26 -12.38 -19.06
CA ARG A 205 -14.37 -11.50 -18.67
C ARG A 205 -15.48 -12.27 -17.94
N ARG A 206 -15.88 -13.43 -18.47
CA ARG A 206 -16.89 -14.28 -17.85
C ARG A 206 -16.46 -14.74 -16.45
N VAL A 207 -15.19 -15.10 -16.27
CA VAL A 207 -14.66 -15.48 -14.95
C VAL A 207 -14.76 -14.29 -13.99
N PHE A 208 -14.29 -13.11 -14.37
CA PHE A 208 -14.41 -11.93 -13.51
C PHE A 208 -15.87 -11.56 -13.17
N GLU A 209 -16.80 -11.66 -14.12
CA GLU A 209 -18.24 -11.48 -13.85
C GLU A 209 -18.74 -12.45 -12.77
N ILE A 210 -18.29 -13.71 -12.79
CA ILE A 210 -18.61 -14.70 -11.75
C ILE A 210 -17.92 -14.35 -10.43
N LEU A 211 -16.65 -13.94 -10.46
CA LEU A 211 -15.90 -13.60 -9.25
C LEU A 211 -16.47 -12.37 -8.53
N PHE A 212 -16.99 -11.38 -9.27
CA PHE A 212 -17.66 -10.20 -8.72
C PHE A 212 -19.12 -10.42 -8.34
N SER A 213 -19.72 -11.52 -8.79
CA SER A 213 -21.08 -11.85 -8.38
C SER A 213 -21.10 -12.18 -6.89
N PRO A 214 -22.05 -11.66 -6.11
CA PRO A 214 -22.20 -12.06 -4.71
C PRO A 214 -22.37 -13.57 -4.64
N SER A 215 -21.61 -14.23 -3.78
CA SER A 215 -21.75 -15.67 -3.55
C SER A 215 -23.21 -15.98 -3.22
N PRO A 216 -23.83 -17.02 -3.81
CA PRO A 216 -25.17 -17.42 -3.41
C PRO A 216 -25.18 -17.73 -1.92
N SER A 217 -26.07 -17.05 -1.20
CA SER A 217 -26.33 -17.19 0.23
C SER A 217 -26.76 -18.59 0.64
#